data_AF-A0A0U5ESW8-F1
#
_entry.id   AF-A0A0U5ESW8-F1
#
_cell.length_a   1.000
_cell.length_b   1.000
_cell.length_c   1.000
_cell.angle_alpha   90.00
_cell.angle_beta   90.00
_cell.angle_gamma   90.00
#
_symmetry.space_group_name_H-M   'P 1'
#
loop_
_entity.id
_entity.type
_entity.pdbx_description
1 polymer ?
#
loop_
_entity_poly.entity_id
_entity_poly.type
_entity_poly.pdbx_seq_one_letter_code
_entity_poly.pdbx_strand_id
1 'polypeptide(L)'
;MAFEVSLIGTMNLKINMLKLTCLFLAILSLLGLQTELEADFLRLSKKERPSLAEYEPTFRSTIFDHYYKQLRSFIQTDKPLSDLPKEEQMDHSSHPLFTLRQLFMAEAPQDGLSKRGFHTAFLTRLRVLLFSQPRDELESVNHLCFWMYTQPYLLNEYWQFLHTLPTQMPPIQGVLAHFPAKVDAYYQQIKKNGHLSGYHPLSSSETDPHYNGQLPSAIYRIGQTTLLHLSRPLIENKKQKTVSISPEFKAYLTYLKSKQQTHLYINLMHRQGKESHLSKILERLEEDPELGSVIAVATLDKNSSFYWQKNEYVSLSKASEFKKVFFRYLLTPNGAVFKWPNKIPLDEWKQTLYRLLNAIHIDYFGERPALSRLERQQFVEIMLVKLIEALIERENPTYCNISCKHSIDRGPSMLSLFYAYNRLHDAKQKWSEADEQLTLTLLFAPALVAHNRPPHAYRLERFNLTLQKFGELIKQSEPY
;
A
#
# COMPACT_ATOMS: atom_id res chain seq x y z
N MET A 1 -58.88 7.38 1.30
CA MET A 1 -58.81 6.33 2.34
C MET A 1 -58.02 5.08 1.92
N ALA A 2 -57.06 5.17 0.99
CA ALA A 2 -56.27 4.01 0.53
C ALA A 2 -54.73 4.22 0.57
N PHE A 3 -54.24 5.28 1.20
CA PHE A 3 -52.80 5.62 1.25
C PHE A 3 -52.15 5.48 2.63
N GLU A 4 -52.92 5.28 3.71
CA GLU A 4 -52.37 5.18 5.08
C GLU A 4 -52.01 3.74 5.52
N VAL A 5 -52.43 2.71 4.78
CA VAL A 5 -52.17 1.31 5.17
C VAL A 5 -50.76 0.82 4.75
N SER A 6 -50.09 1.49 3.82
CA SER A 6 -48.77 1.08 3.30
C SER A 6 -47.59 1.49 4.21
N LEU A 7 -47.70 2.61 4.94
CA LEU A 7 -46.63 3.10 5.82
C LEU A 7 -46.49 2.25 7.10
N ILE A 8 -47.60 1.72 7.62
CA ILE A 8 -47.62 0.91 8.85
C ILE A 8 -46.96 -0.46 8.59
N GLY A 9 -47.12 -1.03 7.39
CA GLY A 9 -46.48 -2.28 6.99
C GLY A 9 -44.95 -2.16 6.85
N THR A 10 -44.45 -1.06 6.29
CA THR A 10 -43.01 -0.82 6.13
C THR A 10 -42.31 -0.43 7.44
N MET A 11 -42.99 0.28 8.35
CA MET A 11 -42.48 0.51 9.71
C MET A 11 -42.40 -0.78 10.53
N ASN A 12 -43.41 -1.65 10.46
CA ASN A 12 -43.38 -2.93 11.18
C ASN A 12 -42.28 -3.88 10.67
N LEU A 13 -41.98 -3.89 9.37
CA LEU A 13 -40.87 -4.66 8.80
C LEU A 13 -39.49 -4.14 9.26
N LYS A 14 -39.30 -2.81 9.36
CA LYS A 14 -38.07 -2.22 9.89
C LYS A 14 -37.89 -2.49 11.38
N ILE A 15 -38.96 -2.39 12.17
CA ILE A 15 -38.93 -2.69 13.61
C ILE A 15 -38.61 -4.17 13.85
N ASN A 16 -39.16 -5.07 13.03
CA ASN A 16 -38.88 -6.51 13.14
C ASN A 16 -37.47 -6.86 12.71
N MET A 17 -36.93 -6.23 11.66
CA MET A 17 -35.51 -6.38 11.27
C MET A 17 -34.57 -5.84 12.36
N LEU A 18 -34.88 -4.71 12.98
CA LEU A 18 -34.07 -4.14 14.06
C LEU A 18 -34.10 -5.06 15.30
N LYS A 19 -35.28 -5.57 15.67
CA LYS A 19 -35.43 -6.56 16.76
C LYS A 19 -34.71 -7.87 16.46
N LEU A 20 -34.75 -8.38 15.21
CA LEU A 20 -34.00 -9.56 14.81
C LEU A 20 -32.49 -9.31 14.85
N THR A 21 -32.04 -8.12 14.45
CA THR A 21 -30.62 -7.73 14.51
C THR A 21 -30.16 -7.62 15.96
N CYS A 22 -30.93 -6.98 16.83
CA CYS A 22 -30.64 -6.90 18.27
C CYS A 22 -30.68 -8.27 18.94
N LEU A 23 -31.63 -9.15 18.56
CA LEU A 23 -31.70 -10.52 19.08
C LEU A 23 -30.51 -11.36 18.59
N PHE A 24 -30.08 -11.20 17.34
CA PHE A 24 -28.91 -11.86 16.80
C PHE A 24 -27.62 -11.38 17.49
N LEU A 25 -27.47 -10.07 17.72
CA LEU A 25 -26.35 -9.51 18.49
C LEU A 25 -26.37 -9.95 19.95
N ALA A 26 -27.56 -10.02 20.59
CA ALA A 26 -27.71 -10.54 21.95
C ALA A 26 -27.38 -12.03 22.02
N ILE A 27 -27.75 -12.82 21.00
CA ILE A 27 -27.39 -14.24 20.88
C ILE A 27 -25.88 -14.40 20.67
N LEU A 28 -25.24 -13.58 19.82
CA LEU A 28 -23.79 -13.59 19.64
C LEU A 28 -23.04 -13.22 20.93
N SER A 29 -23.58 -12.29 21.71
CA SER A 29 -23.06 -11.90 23.02
C SER A 29 -23.29 -12.98 24.09
N LEU A 30 -24.44 -13.65 24.09
CA LEU A 30 -24.79 -14.76 24.99
C LEU A 30 -24.03 -16.06 24.68
N LEU A 31 -23.70 -16.29 23.41
CA LEU A 31 -22.90 -17.42 22.96
C LEU A 31 -21.39 -17.23 23.19
N GLY A 32 -20.97 -16.09 23.72
CA GLY A 32 -19.55 -15.82 23.99
C GLY A 32 -18.68 -15.74 22.73
N LEU A 33 -19.25 -15.51 21.55
CA LEU A 33 -18.49 -15.45 20.30
C LEU A 33 -17.63 -14.17 20.20
N GLN A 34 -18.08 -13.09 20.85
CA GLN A 34 -17.30 -11.85 20.96
C GLN A 34 -16.13 -12.01 21.95
N THR A 35 -16.33 -12.76 23.04
CA THR A 35 -15.27 -13.13 23.98
C THR A 35 -14.34 -14.20 23.43
N GLU A 36 -14.78 -15.08 22.52
CA GLU A 36 -13.89 -16.01 21.79
C GLU A 36 -12.96 -15.28 20.83
N LEU A 37 -13.43 -14.23 20.13
CA LEU A 37 -12.58 -13.45 19.22
C LEU A 37 -11.53 -12.64 19.98
N GLU A 38 -11.89 -12.03 21.11
CA GLU A 38 -10.94 -11.37 22.02
C GLU A 38 -10.01 -12.36 22.70
N ALA A 39 -10.53 -13.51 23.16
CA ALA A 39 -9.73 -14.55 23.80
C ALA A 39 -8.78 -15.23 22.81
N ASP A 40 -9.18 -15.44 21.56
CA ASP A 40 -8.32 -15.96 20.51
C ASP A 40 -7.23 -14.94 20.16
N PHE A 41 -7.56 -13.66 20.03
CA PHE A 41 -6.56 -12.61 19.80
C PHE A 41 -5.54 -12.52 20.97
N LEU A 42 -6.02 -12.60 22.21
CA LEU A 42 -5.17 -12.61 23.41
C LEU A 42 -4.36 -13.91 23.56
N ARG A 43 -4.92 -15.07 23.22
CA ARG A 43 -4.23 -16.38 23.23
C ARG A 43 -3.14 -16.44 22.15
N LEU A 44 -3.38 -15.83 20.99
CA LEU A 44 -2.42 -15.76 19.88
C LEU A 44 -1.22 -14.87 20.22
N SER A 45 -1.42 -13.77 20.97
CA SER A 45 -0.32 -12.90 21.43
C SER A 45 0.70 -13.60 22.35
N LYS A 46 0.29 -14.68 23.05
CA LYS A 46 1.10 -15.35 24.08
C LYS A 46 1.89 -16.57 23.58
N LYS A 47 1.53 -17.18 22.44
CA LYS A 47 2.04 -18.53 22.06
C LYS A 47 3.01 -18.62 20.89
N GLU A 48 3.10 -17.62 20.01
CA GLU A 48 4.03 -17.64 18.87
C GLU A 48 4.64 -16.25 18.68
N ARG A 49 5.79 -15.97 19.33
CA ARG A 49 6.59 -14.80 18.92
C ARG A 49 7.23 -15.15 17.58
N PRO A 50 6.94 -14.42 16.48
CA PRO A 50 7.64 -14.62 15.22
C PRO A 50 9.15 -14.55 15.47
N SER A 51 9.95 -15.29 14.70
CA SER A 51 11.40 -15.20 14.84
C SER A 51 11.82 -13.73 14.76
N LEU A 52 12.55 -13.28 15.78
CA LEU A 52 12.94 -11.89 15.99
C LEU A 52 13.56 -11.21 14.76
N ALA A 53 14.15 -11.99 13.84
CA ALA A 53 14.91 -11.52 12.69
C ALA A 53 14.10 -10.74 11.63
N GLU A 54 12.82 -11.05 11.41
CA GLU A 54 12.00 -10.35 10.42
C GLU A 54 11.51 -9.02 11.01
N TYR A 55 11.64 -7.93 10.23
CA TYR A 55 11.34 -6.54 10.64
C TYR A 55 12.19 -6.01 11.80
N GLU A 56 13.18 -6.78 12.24
CA GLU A 56 14.16 -6.33 13.23
C GLU A 56 14.82 -5.00 12.83
N PRO A 57 15.21 -4.78 11.56
CA PRO A 57 15.80 -3.51 11.16
C PRO A 57 14.84 -2.32 11.35
N THR A 58 13.52 -2.49 11.18
CA THR A 58 12.55 -1.43 11.49
C THR A 58 12.68 -1.00 12.95
N PHE A 59 12.64 -1.96 13.89
CA PHE A 59 12.60 -1.66 15.32
C PHE A 59 13.97 -1.32 15.91
N ARG A 60 15.06 -1.81 15.32
CA ARG A 60 16.43 -1.45 15.76
C ARG A 60 16.95 -0.14 15.17
N SER A 61 16.31 0.37 14.12
CA SER A 61 16.68 1.65 13.50
C SER A 61 15.95 2.84 14.12
N THR A 62 16.38 4.05 13.73
CA THR A 62 15.72 5.31 14.07
C THR A 62 14.36 5.49 13.39
N ILE A 63 13.99 4.65 12.43
CA ILE A 63 12.71 4.72 11.70
C ILE A 63 11.54 4.60 12.68
N PHE A 64 11.57 3.58 13.53
CA PHE A 64 10.50 3.40 14.53
C PHE A 64 10.53 4.50 15.60
N ASP A 65 11.71 5.01 15.97
CA ASP A 65 11.82 6.10 16.94
C ASP A 65 11.13 7.37 16.47
N HIS A 66 11.31 7.72 15.19
CA HIS A 66 10.63 8.88 14.61
C HIS A 66 9.14 8.64 14.42
N TYR A 67 8.74 7.45 13.96
CA TYR A 67 7.32 7.09 13.89
C TYR A 67 6.63 7.20 15.25
N TYR A 68 7.23 6.63 16.30
CA TYR A 68 6.72 6.70 17.67
C TYR A 68 6.64 8.15 18.17
N LYS A 69 7.68 8.97 17.95
CA LYS A 69 7.65 10.40 18.32
C LYS A 69 6.52 11.15 17.64
N GLN A 70 6.35 10.96 16.32
CA GLN A 70 5.28 11.59 15.55
C GLN A 70 3.89 11.14 16.05
N LEU A 71 3.72 9.83 16.30
CA LEU A 71 2.48 9.25 16.80
C LEU A 71 2.13 9.75 18.21
N ARG A 72 3.11 9.77 19.11
CA ARG A 72 2.95 10.29 20.48
C ARG A 72 2.57 11.78 20.46
N SER A 73 3.25 12.57 19.62
CA SER A 73 2.93 13.99 19.44
C SER A 73 1.49 14.16 18.97
N PHE A 74 1.05 13.40 17.98
CA PHE A 74 -0.33 13.44 17.49
C PHE A 74 -1.33 13.16 18.61
N ILE A 75 -1.15 12.07 19.37
CA ILE A 75 -2.05 11.68 20.47
C ILE A 75 -2.09 12.74 21.58
N GLN A 76 -0.99 13.46 21.83
CA GLN A 76 -0.95 14.53 22.82
C GLN A 76 -1.66 15.80 22.36
N THR A 77 -1.67 16.08 21.05
CA THR A 77 -2.24 17.31 20.49
C THR A 77 -3.67 17.17 19.96
N ASP A 78 -4.09 15.95 19.63
CA ASP A 78 -5.44 15.69 19.11
C ASP A 78 -6.47 15.80 20.23
N LYS A 79 -7.23 16.90 20.26
CA LYS A 79 -8.19 17.24 21.32
C LYS A 79 -9.09 16.06 21.74
N PRO A 80 -9.74 15.33 20.80
CA PRO A 80 -10.62 14.24 21.17
C PRO A 80 -9.92 13.07 21.90
N LEU A 81 -8.61 12.88 21.68
CA LEU A 81 -7.80 11.87 22.38
C LEU A 81 -7.14 12.45 23.65
N SER A 82 -6.82 13.75 23.67
CA SER A 82 -6.23 14.42 24.83
C SER A 82 -7.24 14.72 25.94
N ASP A 83 -8.49 15.00 25.56
CA ASP A 83 -9.59 15.43 26.44
C ASP A 83 -10.30 14.25 27.11
N LEU A 84 -9.85 13.01 26.86
CA LEU A 84 -10.30 11.84 27.61
C LEU A 84 -10.13 12.08 29.12
N PRO A 85 -11.12 11.72 29.95
CA PRO A 85 -11.06 11.98 31.39
C PRO A 85 -9.75 11.47 32.01
N LYS A 86 -9.27 12.20 33.03
CA LYS A 86 -8.12 11.75 33.81
C LYS A 86 -8.50 10.48 34.59
N GLU A 87 -7.51 9.65 34.88
CA GLU A 87 -7.66 8.34 35.56
C GLU A 87 -8.51 8.41 36.84
N GLU A 88 -8.41 9.51 37.57
CA GLU A 88 -9.15 9.76 38.82
C GLU A 88 -10.67 9.94 38.63
N GLN A 89 -11.13 10.17 37.39
CA GLN A 89 -12.53 10.49 37.08
C GLN A 89 -13.29 9.34 36.42
N MET A 90 -12.61 8.23 36.09
CA MET A 90 -13.24 7.08 35.47
C MET A 90 -13.31 5.92 36.44
N ASP A 91 -14.53 5.60 36.87
CA ASP A 91 -14.82 4.28 37.41
C ASP A 91 -14.59 3.27 36.28
N HIS A 92 -13.64 2.36 36.48
CA HIS A 92 -13.21 1.27 35.61
C HIS A 92 -11.95 1.48 34.75
N SER A 93 -10.94 0.69 35.11
CA SER A 93 -9.73 0.35 34.35
C SER A 93 -9.99 -0.43 33.04
N SER A 94 -11.22 -0.46 32.52
CA SER A 94 -11.64 -1.32 31.40
C SER A 94 -11.92 -0.58 30.09
N HIS A 95 -11.97 0.76 30.07
CA HIS A 95 -12.29 1.46 28.83
C HIS A 95 -11.14 1.34 27.80
N PRO A 96 -11.37 0.79 26.59
CA PRO A 96 -10.27 0.50 25.66
C PRO A 96 -9.48 1.75 25.21
N LEU A 97 -10.15 2.90 25.03
CA LEU A 97 -9.47 4.18 24.73
C LEU A 97 -8.47 4.59 25.83
N PHE A 98 -8.83 4.36 27.10
CA PHE A 98 -7.96 4.69 28.22
C PHE A 98 -6.72 3.80 28.21
N THR A 99 -6.89 2.49 27.98
CA THR A 99 -5.75 1.57 27.84
C THR A 99 -4.84 1.93 26.66
N LEU A 100 -5.40 2.46 25.57
CA LEU A 100 -4.64 2.93 24.43
C LEU A 100 -3.81 4.16 24.81
N ARG A 101 -4.42 5.15 25.47
CA ARG A 101 -3.74 6.37 25.94
C ARG A 101 -2.62 6.05 26.94
N GLN A 102 -2.88 5.20 27.94
CA GLN A 102 -1.87 4.81 28.94
C GLN A 102 -0.63 4.21 28.29
N LEU A 103 -0.79 3.47 27.18
CA LEU A 103 0.34 2.92 26.43
C LEU A 103 1.30 4.04 25.96
N PHE A 104 0.78 5.20 25.54
CA PHE A 104 1.59 6.35 25.08
C PHE A 104 2.09 7.26 26.21
N MET A 105 1.52 7.13 27.40
CA MET A 105 2.00 7.83 28.61
C MET A 105 3.16 7.08 29.28
N ALA A 106 3.29 5.77 29.04
CA ALA A 106 4.42 4.98 29.49
C ALA A 106 5.77 5.48 28.92
N GLU A 107 6.86 5.03 29.53
CA GLU A 107 8.22 5.31 29.05
C GLU A 107 8.39 4.84 27.60
N ALA A 108 9.14 5.62 26.82
CA ALA A 108 9.41 5.29 25.43
C ALA A 108 10.19 3.97 25.35
N PRO A 109 9.82 3.04 24.45
CA PRO A 109 10.56 1.79 24.29
C PRO A 109 11.98 2.06 23.77
N GLN A 110 12.99 1.43 24.39
CA GLN A 110 14.40 1.73 24.16
C GLN A 110 15.06 0.78 23.15
N ASP A 111 14.91 -0.53 23.34
CA ASP A 111 15.49 -1.55 22.47
C ASP A 111 14.49 -2.09 21.43
N GLY A 112 14.99 -2.80 20.40
CA GLY A 112 14.16 -3.31 19.32
C GLY A 112 13.05 -4.29 19.77
N LEU A 113 13.26 -5.07 20.83
CA LEU A 113 12.26 -5.99 21.36
C LEU A 113 11.15 -5.21 22.08
N SER A 114 11.50 -4.24 22.91
CA SER A 114 10.53 -3.38 23.59
C SER A 114 9.70 -2.55 22.60
N LYS A 115 10.33 -2.03 21.53
CA LYS A 115 9.68 -1.28 20.44
C LYS A 115 8.67 -2.13 19.68
N ARG A 116 9.04 -3.37 19.33
CA ARG A 116 8.12 -4.33 18.72
C ARG A 116 6.97 -4.67 19.64
N GLY A 117 7.27 -4.95 20.91
CA GLY A 117 6.25 -5.24 21.94
C GLY A 117 5.24 -4.11 22.08
N PHE A 118 5.71 -2.87 22.11
CA PHE A 118 4.88 -1.67 22.09
C PHE A 118 3.98 -1.62 20.85
N HIS A 119 4.55 -1.74 19.64
CA HIS A 119 3.81 -1.62 18.38
C HIS A 119 2.70 -2.68 18.27
N THR A 120 3.03 -3.92 18.61
CA THR A 120 2.08 -5.03 18.68
C THR A 120 0.97 -4.77 19.68
N ALA A 121 1.30 -4.32 20.90
CA ALA A 121 0.31 -4.01 21.93
C ALA A 121 -0.61 -2.85 21.51
N PHE A 122 -0.05 -1.83 20.86
CA PHE A 122 -0.77 -0.69 20.31
C PHE A 122 -1.81 -1.14 19.28
N LEU A 123 -1.40 -1.86 18.24
CA LEU A 123 -2.32 -2.32 17.20
C LEU A 123 -3.36 -3.30 17.74
N THR A 124 -2.98 -4.18 18.67
CA THR A 124 -3.91 -5.08 19.34
C THR A 124 -5.04 -4.31 20.04
N ARG A 125 -4.68 -3.32 20.88
CA ARG A 125 -5.67 -2.51 21.61
C ARG A 125 -6.53 -1.67 20.67
N LEU A 126 -5.92 -1.08 19.64
CA LEU A 126 -6.64 -0.32 18.61
C LEU A 126 -7.69 -1.20 17.91
N ARG A 127 -7.35 -2.44 17.58
CA ARG A 127 -8.27 -3.36 16.90
C ARG A 127 -9.42 -3.80 17.79
N VAL A 128 -9.14 -4.13 19.05
CA VAL A 128 -10.18 -4.43 20.05
C VAL A 128 -11.17 -3.26 20.14
N LEU A 129 -10.66 -2.03 20.25
CA LEU A 129 -11.47 -0.81 20.29
C LEU A 129 -12.35 -0.64 19.04
N LEU A 130 -11.80 -0.90 17.85
CA LEU A 130 -12.54 -0.83 16.58
C LEU A 130 -13.62 -1.92 16.44
N PHE A 131 -13.51 -3.03 17.18
CA PHE A 131 -14.52 -4.09 17.20
C PHE A 131 -15.58 -3.89 18.30
N SER A 132 -15.23 -3.23 19.41
CA SER A 132 -16.07 -3.19 20.60
C SER A 132 -17.01 -1.99 20.69
N GLN A 133 -16.71 -0.87 20.02
CA GLN A 133 -17.42 0.39 20.24
C GLN A 133 -18.57 0.67 19.27
N PRO A 134 -19.63 1.38 19.72
CA PRO A 134 -20.63 1.97 18.84
C PRO A 134 -19.98 2.91 17.82
N ARG A 135 -20.54 2.98 16.60
CA ARG A 135 -19.96 3.78 15.50
C ARG A 135 -19.78 5.26 15.83
N ASP A 136 -20.63 5.80 16.68
CA ASP A 136 -20.68 7.24 16.98
C ASP A 136 -19.53 7.68 17.92
N GLU A 137 -18.92 6.75 18.65
CA GLU A 137 -17.79 7.02 19.56
C GLU A 137 -16.41 6.82 18.89
N LEU A 138 -16.39 6.47 17.60
CA LEU A 138 -15.18 6.10 16.88
C LEU A 138 -14.55 7.26 16.07
N GLU A 139 -15.06 8.49 16.11
CA GLU A 139 -14.50 9.59 15.29
C GLU A 139 -13.01 9.82 15.59
N SER A 140 -12.63 9.92 16.87
CA SER A 140 -11.23 10.09 17.30
C SER A 140 -10.35 8.90 16.89
N VAL A 141 -10.91 7.68 16.93
CA VAL A 141 -10.22 6.44 16.55
C VAL A 141 -10.02 6.37 15.04
N ASN A 142 -11.04 6.76 14.28
CA ASN A 142 -10.98 6.89 12.83
C ASN A 142 -9.96 7.97 12.43
N HIS A 143 -9.89 9.07 13.18
CA HIS A 143 -8.89 10.12 12.99
C HIS A 143 -7.46 9.61 13.26
N LEU A 144 -7.26 8.85 14.33
CA LEU A 144 -5.99 8.18 14.60
C LEU A 144 -5.59 7.22 13.47
N CYS A 145 -6.53 6.40 12.99
CA CYS A 145 -6.29 5.52 11.85
C CYS A 145 -5.95 6.33 10.59
N PHE A 146 -6.66 7.42 10.33
CA PHE A 146 -6.32 8.33 9.24
C PHE A 146 -4.91 8.91 9.37
N TRP A 147 -4.53 9.35 10.56
CA TRP A 147 -3.19 9.84 10.83
C TRP A 147 -2.17 8.75 10.50
N MET A 148 -2.34 7.55 11.06
CA MET A 148 -1.41 6.43 10.88
C MET A 148 -1.13 6.12 9.40
N TYR A 149 -2.12 6.22 8.52
CA TYR A 149 -1.95 5.91 7.11
C TYR A 149 -1.43 7.07 6.25
N THR A 150 -1.64 8.33 6.66
CA THR A 150 -1.46 9.50 5.77
C THR A 150 -0.45 10.54 6.25
N GLN A 151 -0.10 10.53 7.54
CA GLN A 151 0.69 11.61 8.15
C GLN A 151 2.13 11.24 8.49
N PRO A 152 2.49 10.00 8.86
CA PRO A 152 3.88 9.67 9.13
C PRO A 152 4.77 10.01 7.94
N TYR A 153 5.81 10.80 8.19
CA TYR A 153 6.82 11.13 7.19
C TYR A 153 8.15 10.52 7.64
N LEU A 154 8.56 9.43 6.96
CA LEU A 154 9.69 8.58 7.37
C LEU A 154 10.82 8.51 6.34
N LEU A 155 10.74 9.32 5.28
CA LEU A 155 11.66 9.26 4.15
C LEU A 155 13.10 9.55 4.53
N ASN A 156 13.30 10.56 5.37
CA ASN A 156 14.62 10.92 5.86
C ASN A 156 15.22 9.79 6.70
N GLU A 157 14.43 9.11 7.51
CA GLU A 157 14.88 8.02 8.37
C GLU A 157 15.19 6.76 7.55
N TYR A 158 14.40 6.49 6.51
CA TYR A 158 14.73 5.44 5.54
C TYR A 158 16.05 5.73 4.83
N TRP A 159 16.29 6.98 4.44
CA TRP A 159 17.54 7.40 3.82
C TRP A 159 18.73 7.25 4.78
N GLN A 160 18.60 7.75 6.01
CA GLN A 160 19.61 7.59 7.06
C GLN A 160 19.91 6.11 7.33
N PHE A 161 18.89 5.25 7.35
CA PHE A 161 19.08 3.81 7.49
C PHE A 161 19.95 3.21 6.38
N LEU A 162 19.78 3.64 5.12
CA LEU A 162 20.65 3.17 4.03
C LEU A 162 22.12 3.55 4.26
N HIS A 163 22.38 4.69 4.89
CA HIS A 163 23.73 5.15 5.23
C HIS A 163 24.37 4.45 6.44
N THR A 164 23.58 3.79 7.30
CA THR A 164 24.15 3.00 8.41
C THR A 164 24.63 1.62 7.98
N LEU A 165 24.25 1.18 6.77
CA LEU A 165 24.73 -0.08 6.22
C LEU A 165 26.23 0.02 5.93
N PRO A 166 27.00 -1.07 6.11
CA PRO A 166 28.44 -1.12 5.81
C PRO A 166 28.70 -1.20 4.29
N THR A 167 28.02 -0.36 3.53
CA THR A 167 28.10 -0.23 2.08
C THR A 167 28.35 1.23 1.74
N GLN A 168 29.33 1.51 0.89
CA GLN A 168 29.60 2.87 0.44
C GLN A 168 28.54 3.28 -0.57
N MET A 169 27.58 4.09 -0.12
CA MET A 169 26.61 4.71 -1.03
C MET A 169 27.35 5.36 -2.21
N PRO A 170 26.98 5.04 -3.46
CA PRO A 170 27.62 5.66 -4.61
C PRO A 170 27.43 7.18 -4.51
N PRO A 171 28.42 7.97 -4.97
CA PRO A 171 28.33 9.42 -4.90
C PRO A 171 27.09 9.90 -5.68
N ILE A 172 26.28 10.71 -5.02
CA ILE A 172 25.10 11.33 -5.60
C ILE A 172 25.58 12.49 -6.46
N GLN A 173 25.10 12.57 -7.69
CA GLN A 173 25.59 13.57 -8.65
C GLN A 173 24.44 14.31 -9.33
N GLY A 174 23.19 13.84 -9.17
CA GLY A 174 22.05 14.44 -9.88
C GLY A 174 22.13 14.25 -11.40
N VAL A 175 22.88 13.27 -11.88
CA VAL A 175 23.02 13.00 -13.32
C VAL A 175 22.27 11.72 -13.68
N LEU A 176 21.09 11.87 -14.29
CA LEU A 176 20.22 10.76 -14.66
C LEU A 176 20.94 9.69 -15.50
N ALA A 177 21.81 10.09 -16.43
CA ALA A 177 22.53 9.16 -17.31
C ALA A 177 23.40 8.16 -16.54
N HIS A 178 23.91 8.53 -15.36
CA HIS A 178 24.72 7.65 -14.52
C HIS A 178 23.88 6.85 -13.52
N PHE A 179 22.62 7.23 -13.31
CA PHE A 179 21.81 6.69 -12.24
C PHE A 179 21.57 5.17 -12.33
N PRO A 180 21.26 4.57 -13.51
CA PRO A 180 21.14 3.11 -13.63
C PRO A 180 22.38 2.34 -13.15
N ALA A 181 23.58 2.81 -13.54
CA ALA A 181 24.84 2.19 -13.12
C ALA A 181 25.06 2.29 -11.60
N LYS A 182 24.59 3.38 -10.96
CA LYS A 182 24.63 3.54 -9.50
C LYS A 182 23.69 2.59 -8.79
N VAL A 183 22.47 2.41 -9.31
CA VAL A 183 21.52 1.40 -8.79
C VAL A 183 22.15 0.01 -8.80
N ASP A 184 22.78 -0.36 -9.92
CA ASP A 184 23.46 -1.66 -10.05
C ASP A 184 24.66 -1.77 -9.10
N ALA A 185 25.51 -0.73 -9.02
CA ALA A 185 26.65 -0.70 -8.13
C ALA A 185 26.24 -0.86 -6.66
N TYR A 186 25.22 -0.11 -6.22
CA TYR A 186 24.71 -0.19 -4.86
C TYR A 186 24.08 -1.57 -4.58
N TYR A 187 23.31 -2.13 -5.51
CA TYR A 187 22.78 -3.49 -5.40
C TYR A 187 23.90 -4.53 -5.21
N GLN A 188 24.99 -4.45 -5.98
CA GLN A 188 26.11 -5.38 -5.83
C GLN A 188 26.82 -5.25 -4.49
N GLN A 189 26.95 -4.03 -3.95
CA GLN A 189 27.53 -3.83 -2.61
C GLN A 189 26.64 -4.44 -1.51
N ILE A 190 25.34 -4.16 -1.54
CA ILE A 190 24.36 -4.75 -0.63
C ILE A 190 24.41 -6.27 -0.70
N LYS A 191 24.42 -6.84 -1.91
CA LYS A 191 24.47 -8.30 -2.10
C LYS A 191 25.74 -8.95 -1.53
N LYS A 192 26.86 -8.23 -1.51
CA LYS A 192 28.13 -8.69 -0.91
C LYS A 192 28.15 -8.61 0.61
N ASN A 193 27.23 -7.85 1.22
CA ASN A 193 27.14 -7.73 2.66
C ASN A 193 26.56 -9.01 3.27
N GLY A 194 27.42 -9.83 3.87
CA GLY A 194 27.04 -11.12 4.48
C GLY A 194 26.05 -11.04 5.64
N HIS A 195 25.80 -9.86 6.21
CA HIS A 195 24.78 -9.65 7.24
C HIS A 195 23.35 -9.55 6.68
N LEU A 196 23.20 -9.37 5.37
CA LEU A 196 21.92 -9.42 4.68
C LEU A 196 21.66 -10.86 4.24
N SER A 197 21.53 -11.75 5.22
CA SER A 197 21.62 -13.21 5.09
C SER A 197 20.40 -13.90 4.46
N GLY A 198 19.45 -13.13 3.92
CA GLY A 198 18.45 -13.63 3.00
C GLY A 198 17.06 -13.86 3.60
N TYR A 199 16.13 -14.13 2.71
CA TYR A 199 14.71 -14.25 2.99
C TYR A 199 14.42 -15.30 4.06
N HIS A 200 14.01 -14.85 5.24
CA HIS A 200 13.32 -15.71 6.20
C HIS A 200 11.85 -15.80 5.73
N PRO A 201 11.33 -17.01 5.44
CA PRO A 201 9.91 -17.17 5.17
C PRO A 201 9.15 -16.98 6.48
N LEU A 202 8.20 -16.03 6.49
CA LEU A 202 7.24 -15.78 7.58
C LEU A 202 6.75 -17.10 8.20
N SER A 203 7.37 -17.49 9.31
CA SER A 203 7.02 -18.72 10.04
C SER A 203 5.69 -18.59 10.77
N SER A 204 5.19 -17.36 10.95
CA SER A 204 3.97 -17.09 11.68
C SER A 204 2.74 -17.63 10.94
N SER A 205 1.83 -18.17 11.75
CA SER A 205 0.50 -18.62 11.32
C SER A 205 -0.39 -17.47 10.85
N GLU A 206 -0.07 -16.23 11.20
CA GLU A 206 -0.74 -15.02 10.71
C GLU A 206 0.22 -14.12 9.94
N THR A 207 -0.23 -13.56 8.81
CA THR A 207 0.55 -12.58 8.06
C THR A 207 -0.18 -11.26 8.00
N ASP A 208 0.36 -10.29 8.73
CA ASP A 208 -0.10 -8.92 8.82
C ASP A 208 1.12 -8.01 8.74
N PRO A 209 1.39 -7.38 7.59
CA PRO A 209 2.61 -6.61 7.42
C PRO A 209 2.69 -5.40 8.35
N HIS A 210 1.55 -4.76 8.63
CA HIS A 210 1.50 -3.58 9.49
C HIS A 210 1.81 -3.97 10.93
N TYR A 211 1.17 -5.03 11.44
CA TYR A 211 1.46 -5.60 12.76
C TYR A 211 2.92 -6.03 12.92
N ASN A 212 3.53 -6.50 11.83
CA ASN A 212 4.92 -6.93 11.83
C ASN A 212 5.94 -5.77 11.75
N GLY A 213 5.52 -4.53 11.48
CA GLY A 213 6.41 -3.37 11.43
C GLY A 213 6.61 -2.76 10.04
N GLN A 214 5.73 -3.04 9.06
CA GLN A 214 5.61 -2.19 7.87
C GLN A 214 4.80 -0.95 8.23
N LEU A 215 5.51 0.14 8.50
CA LEU A 215 4.91 1.41 8.90
C LEU A 215 4.42 2.15 7.65
N PRO A 216 3.12 2.50 7.56
CA PRO A 216 2.63 3.41 6.55
C PRO A 216 3.36 4.76 6.59
N SER A 217 3.54 5.40 5.44
CA SER A 217 4.09 6.77 5.39
C SER A 217 3.67 7.53 4.14
N ALA A 218 3.56 8.84 4.27
CA ALA A 218 3.49 9.77 3.15
C ALA A 218 4.87 9.91 2.50
N ILE A 219 4.89 9.95 1.17
CA ILE A 219 6.13 9.99 0.40
C ILE A 219 6.28 11.33 -0.32
N TYR A 220 5.40 11.61 -1.28
CA TYR A 220 5.42 12.84 -2.05
C TYR A 220 4.02 13.19 -2.56
N ARG A 221 3.87 14.35 -3.19
CA ARG A 221 2.60 14.81 -3.76
C ARG A 221 2.73 15.01 -5.27
N ILE A 222 1.66 14.68 -5.99
CA ILE A 222 1.48 15.00 -7.41
C ILE A 222 0.17 15.76 -7.54
N GLY A 223 0.24 17.04 -7.90
CA GLY A 223 -0.93 17.92 -7.84
C GLY A 223 -1.54 17.92 -6.43
N GLN A 224 -2.80 17.50 -6.32
CA GLN A 224 -3.49 17.38 -5.04
C GLN A 224 -3.39 16.00 -4.39
N THR A 225 -2.92 14.98 -5.12
CA THR A 225 -2.82 13.61 -4.64
C THR A 225 -1.56 13.40 -3.81
N THR A 226 -1.70 12.84 -2.61
CA THR A 226 -0.58 12.39 -1.78
C THR A 226 -0.30 10.92 -2.03
N LEU A 227 0.95 10.60 -2.39
CA LEU A 227 1.41 9.24 -2.63
C LEU A 227 1.90 8.64 -1.32
N LEU A 228 1.38 7.46 -0.99
CA LEU A 228 1.61 6.75 0.25
C LEU A 228 2.40 5.47 0.02
N HIS A 229 3.38 5.19 0.88
CA HIS A 229 3.97 3.86 1.02
C HIS A 229 3.11 3.06 1.99
N LEU A 230 2.26 2.20 1.45
CA LEU A 230 1.37 1.33 2.23
C LEU A 230 1.69 -0.14 1.96
N SER A 231 1.64 -0.96 3.00
CA SER A 231 1.51 -2.41 2.83
C SER A 231 0.09 -2.77 2.40
N ARG A 232 -0.14 -4.04 2.01
CA ARG A 232 -1.52 -4.51 1.86
C ARG A 232 -2.25 -4.40 3.21
N PRO A 233 -3.49 -3.91 3.24
CA PRO A 233 -4.30 -3.82 4.46
C PRO A 233 -5.04 -5.14 4.72
N LEU A 234 -4.34 -6.28 4.60
CA LEU A 234 -4.92 -7.61 4.74
C LEU A 234 -4.31 -8.34 5.95
N ILE A 235 -5.18 -8.97 6.73
CA ILE A 235 -4.82 -9.90 7.80
C ILE A 235 -5.14 -11.30 7.28
N GLU A 236 -4.12 -12.15 7.12
CA GLU A 236 -4.32 -13.57 6.80
C GLU A 236 -4.16 -14.42 8.06
N ASN A 237 -5.16 -15.24 8.39
CA ASN A 237 -5.04 -16.29 9.39
C ASN A 237 -4.92 -17.65 8.68
N LYS A 238 -3.70 -18.20 8.62
CA LYS A 238 -3.42 -19.45 7.89
C LYS A 238 -4.08 -20.67 8.55
N LYS A 239 -4.28 -20.65 9.87
CA LYS A 239 -4.91 -21.74 10.63
C LYS A 239 -6.39 -21.86 10.26
N GLN A 240 -7.10 -20.74 10.20
CA GLN A 240 -8.51 -20.65 9.83
C GLN A 240 -8.74 -20.53 8.32
N LYS A 241 -7.67 -20.32 7.53
CA LYS A 241 -7.72 -20.03 6.08
C LYS A 241 -8.63 -18.83 5.76
N THR A 242 -8.66 -17.84 6.66
CA THR A 242 -9.45 -16.62 6.50
C THR A 242 -8.54 -15.46 6.14
N VAL A 243 -9.08 -14.52 5.37
CA VAL A 243 -8.42 -13.27 5.03
C VAL A 243 -9.44 -12.14 5.17
N SER A 244 -9.06 -11.09 5.88
CA SER A 244 -9.91 -9.92 6.11
C SER A 244 -9.14 -8.63 5.85
N ILE A 245 -9.88 -7.55 5.57
CA ILE A 245 -9.32 -6.20 5.58
C ILE A 245 -9.04 -5.80 7.03
N SER A 246 -7.86 -5.27 7.31
CA SER A 246 -7.51 -4.78 8.64
C SER A 246 -8.50 -3.71 9.10
N PRO A 247 -9.03 -3.78 10.33
CA PRO A 247 -10.06 -2.85 10.80
C PRO A 247 -9.58 -1.40 10.82
N GLU A 248 -8.30 -1.14 11.10
CA GLU A 248 -7.75 0.22 11.06
C GLU A 248 -7.76 0.83 9.64
N PHE A 249 -7.67 0.01 8.59
CA PHE A 249 -7.80 0.51 7.22
C PHE A 249 -9.24 0.86 6.88
N LYS A 250 -10.21 0.06 7.37
CA LYS A 250 -11.64 0.41 7.24
C LYS A 250 -11.96 1.71 7.98
N ALA A 251 -11.44 1.88 9.20
CA ALA A 251 -11.58 3.09 9.99
C ALA A 251 -11.00 4.32 9.28
N TYR A 252 -9.83 4.17 8.65
CA TYR A 252 -9.25 5.19 7.76
C TYR A 252 -10.18 5.55 6.61
N LEU A 253 -10.74 4.58 5.87
CA LEU A 253 -11.68 4.85 4.77
C LEU A 253 -12.96 5.53 5.28
N THR A 254 -13.48 5.13 6.44
CA THR A 254 -14.61 5.80 7.10
C THR A 254 -14.29 7.27 7.40
N TYR A 255 -13.08 7.56 7.88
CA TYR A 255 -12.65 8.94 8.10
C TYR A 255 -12.61 9.73 6.79
N LEU A 256 -12.03 9.17 5.73
CA LEU A 256 -12.01 9.82 4.41
C LEU A 256 -13.43 10.18 3.93
N LYS A 257 -14.39 9.27 4.13
CA LYS A 257 -15.80 9.52 3.80
C LYS A 257 -16.36 10.73 4.52
N SER A 258 -16.07 10.86 5.82
CA SER A 258 -16.50 12.02 6.62
C SER A 258 -15.91 13.35 6.13
N LYS A 259 -14.71 13.30 5.50
CA LYS A 259 -14.01 14.47 4.97
C LYS A 259 -14.19 14.66 3.47
N GLN A 260 -15.05 13.86 2.82
CA GLN A 260 -15.26 13.87 1.37
C GLN A 260 -13.94 13.67 0.58
N GLN A 261 -13.03 12.91 1.15
CA GLN A 261 -11.75 12.54 0.54
C GLN A 261 -11.83 11.15 -0.08
N THR A 262 -10.95 10.88 -1.03
CA THR A 262 -10.94 9.61 -1.77
C THR A 262 -9.55 9.00 -1.84
N HIS A 263 -9.51 7.69 -2.06
CA HIS A 263 -8.29 6.91 -2.13
C HIS A 263 -8.26 6.03 -3.37
N LEU A 264 -7.18 6.11 -4.15
CA LEU A 264 -6.87 5.22 -5.26
C LEU A 264 -5.85 4.16 -4.83
N TYR A 265 -6.27 2.91 -4.84
CA TYR A 265 -5.42 1.77 -4.51
C TYR A 265 -4.93 1.06 -5.77
N ILE A 266 -3.64 1.19 -6.09
CA ILE A 266 -3.00 0.44 -7.18
C ILE A 266 -2.45 -0.88 -6.63
N ASN A 267 -3.16 -1.97 -6.92
CA ASN A 267 -2.82 -3.32 -6.51
C ASN A 267 -1.93 -4.02 -7.57
N LEU A 268 -0.71 -4.40 -7.18
CA LEU A 268 0.25 -5.12 -8.02
C LEU A 268 0.36 -6.62 -7.71
N MET A 269 -0.58 -7.17 -6.93
CA MET A 269 -0.65 -8.61 -6.66
C MET A 269 -0.98 -9.42 -7.91
N HIS A 270 -0.55 -10.67 -7.92
CA HIS A 270 -0.88 -11.61 -9.00
C HIS A 270 -2.38 -11.93 -8.89
N ARG A 271 -3.15 -11.55 -9.90
CA ARG A 271 -4.61 -11.69 -9.89
C ARG A 271 -5.02 -13.14 -10.17
N GLN A 272 -4.13 -13.92 -10.77
CA GLN A 272 -4.22 -15.37 -10.87
C GLN A 272 -3.29 -16.08 -9.86
N GLY A 273 -3.46 -17.39 -9.64
CA GLY A 273 -2.58 -18.16 -8.75
C GLY A 273 -2.68 -17.83 -7.25
N LYS A 274 -1.57 -17.97 -6.52
CA LYS A 274 -1.54 -17.96 -5.04
C LYS A 274 -2.00 -16.65 -4.39
N GLU A 275 -1.87 -15.52 -5.08
CA GLU A 275 -2.29 -14.20 -4.58
C GLU A 275 -3.70 -13.80 -5.04
N SER A 276 -4.36 -14.62 -5.86
CA SER A 276 -5.65 -14.28 -6.49
C SER A 276 -6.73 -13.93 -5.47
N HIS A 277 -6.85 -14.73 -4.41
CA HIS A 277 -7.84 -14.51 -3.36
C HIS A 277 -7.60 -13.18 -2.61
N LEU A 278 -6.32 -12.83 -2.37
CA LEU A 278 -5.92 -11.58 -1.72
C LEU A 278 -6.26 -10.37 -2.60
N SER A 279 -5.94 -10.46 -3.90
CA SER A 279 -6.29 -9.45 -4.90
C SER A 279 -7.78 -9.19 -4.90
N LYS A 280 -8.58 -10.25 -5.04
CA LYS A 280 -10.05 -10.18 -5.10
C LYS A 280 -10.70 -9.64 -3.82
N ILE A 281 -10.07 -9.76 -2.66
CA ILE A 281 -10.59 -9.17 -1.42
C ILE A 281 -10.44 -7.64 -1.47
N LEU A 282 -9.29 -7.13 -1.90
CA LEU A 282 -9.10 -5.69 -2.07
C LEU A 282 -10.01 -5.14 -3.17
N GLU A 283 -10.11 -5.84 -4.29
CA GLU A 283 -10.96 -5.45 -5.41
C GLU A 283 -12.46 -5.36 -5.04
N ARG A 284 -12.91 -6.10 -4.02
CA ARG A 284 -14.30 -6.08 -3.54
C ARG A 284 -14.59 -4.92 -2.58
N LEU A 285 -13.59 -4.18 -2.12
CA LEU A 285 -13.81 -2.98 -1.30
C LEU A 285 -14.63 -1.91 -2.02
N GLU A 286 -14.55 -1.85 -3.36
CA GLU A 286 -15.37 -0.94 -4.17
C GLU A 286 -16.86 -1.30 -4.18
N GLU A 287 -17.19 -2.55 -3.87
CA GLU A 287 -18.57 -3.07 -3.81
C GLU A 287 -19.17 -2.89 -2.41
N ASP A 288 -18.36 -2.50 -1.42
CA ASP A 288 -18.82 -2.26 -0.07
C ASP A 288 -19.79 -1.05 -0.05
N PRO A 289 -21.03 -1.21 0.45
CA PRO A 289 -22.03 -0.14 0.42
C PRO A 289 -21.65 1.05 1.31
N GLU A 290 -20.79 0.85 2.31
CA GLU A 290 -20.35 1.90 3.22
C GLU A 290 -19.10 2.59 2.70
N LEU A 291 -18.16 1.83 2.11
CA LEU A 291 -16.81 2.31 1.78
C LEU A 291 -16.55 2.48 0.28
N GLY A 292 -17.31 1.83 -0.61
CA GLY A 292 -17.07 1.82 -2.06
C GLY A 292 -17.14 3.22 -2.70
N SER A 293 -17.83 4.17 -2.07
CA SER A 293 -17.87 5.56 -2.52
C SER A 293 -16.52 6.29 -2.41
N VAL A 294 -15.65 5.92 -1.46
CA VAL A 294 -14.38 6.62 -1.17
C VAL A 294 -13.13 5.92 -1.66
N ILE A 295 -13.25 4.68 -2.13
CA ILE A 295 -12.12 3.92 -2.64
C ILE A 295 -12.31 3.57 -4.12
N ALA A 296 -11.24 3.70 -4.89
CA ALA A 296 -11.09 3.17 -6.23
C ALA A 296 -9.96 2.15 -6.21
N VAL A 297 -10.12 0.97 -6.83
CA VAL A 297 -9.13 -0.11 -6.82
C VAL A 297 -8.81 -0.54 -8.25
N ALA A 298 -7.57 -0.32 -8.67
CA ALA A 298 -7.05 -0.83 -9.94
C ALA A 298 -6.05 -1.96 -9.67
N THR A 299 -6.16 -3.08 -10.39
CA THR A 299 -5.19 -4.18 -10.32
C THR A 299 -4.35 -4.22 -11.59
N LEU A 300 -3.04 -4.07 -11.44
CA LEU A 300 -2.04 -4.04 -12.50
C LEU A 300 -1.01 -5.16 -12.27
N ASP A 301 -1.34 -6.39 -12.67
CA ASP A 301 -0.54 -7.56 -12.33
C ASP A 301 0.82 -7.59 -13.07
N LYS A 302 1.91 -7.52 -12.29
CA LYS A 302 3.31 -7.54 -12.74
C LYS A 302 3.96 -8.94 -12.68
N ASN A 303 3.18 -10.01 -12.69
CA ASN A 303 3.65 -11.39 -12.59
C ASN A 303 3.16 -12.32 -13.71
N SER A 304 2.33 -11.82 -14.63
CA SER A 304 1.85 -12.61 -15.77
C SER A 304 2.98 -12.97 -16.76
N SER A 305 2.78 -14.06 -17.52
CA SER A 305 3.69 -14.44 -18.62
C SER A 305 3.82 -13.33 -19.67
N PHE A 306 2.74 -12.57 -19.92
CA PHE A 306 2.75 -11.41 -20.79
C PHE A 306 3.68 -10.31 -20.26
N TYR A 307 3.57 -9.93 -18.98
CA TYR A 307 4.44 -8.91 -18.40
C TYR A 307 5.94 -9.24 -18.54
N TRP A 308 6.29 -10.52 -18.34
CA TRP A 308 7.67 -11.01 -18.49
C TRP A 308 8.12 -11.27 -19.93
N GLN A 309 7.21 -11.19 -20.90
CA GLN A 309 7.43 -11.58 -22.29
C GLN A 309 8.04 -13.00 -22.37
N LYS A 310 7.37 -13.95 -21.72
CA LYS A 310 7.74 -15.39 -21.65
C LYS A 310 6.83 -16.24 -22.56
N ASN A 311 7.18 -17.51 -22.75
CA ASN A 311 6.39 -18.50 -23.50
C ASN A 311 6.01 -17.99 -24.90
N GLU A 312 4.72 -18.02 -25.25
CA GLU A 312 4.19 -17.57 -26.54
C GLU A 312 4.46 -16.09 -26.85
N TYR A 313 4.82 -15.27 -25.85
CA TYR A 313 5.12 -13.84 -26.04
C TYR A 313 6.58 -13.56 -26.41
N VAL A 314 7.46 -14.57 -26.40
CA VAL A 314 8.87 -14.40 -26.78
C VAL A 314 9.00 -14.02 -28.26
N SER A 315 8.18 -14.63 -29.13
CA SER A 315 8.21 -14.43 -30.59
C SER A 315 7.35 -13.27 -31.09
N LEU A 316 6.65 -12.54 -30.20
CA LEU A 316 5.73 -11.46 -30.57
C LEU A 316 6.45 -10.15 -30.95
N SER A 317 7.29 -10.19 -31.99
CA SER A 317 8.17 -9.07 -32.37
C SER A 317 7.47 -7.95 -33.12
N LYS A 318 6.44 -8.23 -33.93
CA LYS A 318 5.72 -7.20 -34.68
C LYS A 318 4.95 -6.29 -33.72
N ALA A 319 5.19 -4.99 -33.80
CA ALA A 319 4.62 -4.01 -32.87
C ALA A 319 3.08 -3.97 -32.93
N SER A 320 2.51 -4.09 -34.13
CA SER A 320 1.06 -4.13 -34.33
C SER A 320 0.40 -5.34 -33.65
N GLU A 321 1.00 -6.53 -33.80
CA GLU A 321 0.53 -7.76 -33.15
C GLU A 321 0.70 -7.68 -31.63
N PHE A 322 1.85 -7.18 -31.14
CA PHE A 322 2.09 -6.94 -29.72
C PHE A 322 1.04 -6.01 -29.11
N LYS A 323 0.81 -4.83 -29.70
CA LYS A 323 -0.20 -3.86 -29.24
C LYS A 323 -1.59 -4.45 -29.24
N LYS A 324 -1.96 -5.21 -30.28
CA LYS A 324 -3.27 -5.89 -30.36
C LYS A 324 -3.45 -6.89 -29.21
N VAL A 325 -2.43 -7.70 -28.91
CA VAL A 325 -2.45 -8.64 -27.79
C VAL A 325 -2.53 -7.89 -26.46
N PHE A 326 -1.71 -6.85 -26.27
CA PHE A 326 -1.71 -6.06 -25.04
C PHE A 326 -3.08 -5.39 -24.79
N PHE A 327 -3.65 -4.77 -25.82
CA PHE A 327 -4.96 -4.14 -25.73
C PHE A 327 -6.05 -5.15 -25.31
N ARG A 328 -6.04 -6.35 -25.89
CA ARG A 328 -6.94 -7.42 -25.46
C ARG A 328 -6.75 -7.79 -23.99
N TYR A 329 -5.51 -7.87 -23.51
CA TYR A 329 -5.20 -8.12 -22.10
C TYR A 329 -5.77 -7.03 -21.18
N LEU A 330 -5.63 -5.76 -21.56
CA LEU A 330 -6.16 -4.61 -20.82
C LEU A 330 -7.70 -4.61 -20.76
N LEU A 331 -8.37 -5.15 -21.78
CA LEU A 331 -9.83 -5.15 -21.90
C LEU A 331 -10.53 -6.41 -21.45
N THR A 332 -9.79 -7.47 -21.09
CA THR A 332 -10.41 -8.75 -20.77
C THR A 332 -11.37 -8.55 -19.59
N PRO A 333 -12.70 -8.70 -19.77
CA PRO A 333 -13.66 -8.53 -18.68
C PRO A 333 -13.39 -9.60 -17.62
N ASN A 334 -13.34 -9.21 -16.35
CA ASN A 334 -12.89 -10.08 -15.25
C ASN A 334 -11.48 -10.68 -15.51
N GLY A 335 -10.66 -10.02 -16.32
CA GLY A 335 -9.48 -10.58 -16.95
C GLY A 335 -8.41 -11.09 -16.00
N ALA A 336 -7.71 -12.13 -16.43
CA ALA A 336 -6.60 -12.76 -15.72
C ALA A 336 -5.64 -11.83 -14.97
N VAL A 337 -5.38 -10.63 -15.49
CA VAL A 337 -4.21 -9.80 -15.14
C VAL A 337 -4.61 -8.36 -14.73
N PHE A 338 -5.68 -7.80 -15.29
CA PHE A 338 -6.08 -6.40 -15.04
C PHE A 338 -7.50 -6.32 -14.48
N LYS A 339 -7.70 -5.41 -13.51
CA LYS A 339 -9.02 -4.92 -13.09
C LYS A 339 -8.98 -3.41 -13.00
N TRP A 340 -10.03 -2.76 -13.47
CA TRP A 340 -10.23 -1.32 -13.40
C TRP A 340 -11.23 -0.98 -12.29
N PRO A 341 -11.16 0.23 -11.72
CA PRO A 341 -12.17 0.70 -10.77
C PRO A 341 -13.59 0.58 -11.33
N ASN A 342 -14.52 0.10 -10.50
CA ASN A 342 -15.90 -0.19 -10.92
C ASN A 342 -16.65 1.04 -11.49
N LYS A 343 -16.22 2.25 -11.11
CA LYS A 343 -16.82 3.53 -11.54
C LYS A 343 -16.44 3.94 -12.96
N ILE A 344 -15.50 3.26 -13.60
CA ILE A 344 -15.03 3.59 -14.94
C ILE A 344 -15.87 2.83 -15.98
N PRO A 345 -16.66 3.52 -16.84
CA PRO A 345 -17.34 2.89 -17.96
C PRO A 345 -16.30 2.30 -18.93
N LEU A 346 -16.45 1.01 -19.21
CA LEU A 346 -15.46 0.26 -19.99
C LEU A 346 -15.28 0.83 -21.40
N ASP A 347 -16.33 1.37 -22.03
CA ASP A 347 -16.26 1.90 -23.39
C ASP A 347 -15.47 3.21 -23.50
N GLU A 348 -15.59 4.09 -22.50
CA GLU A 348 -14.71 5.27 -22.39
C GLU A 348 -13.26 4.83 -22.14
N TRP A 349 -13.08 3.88 -21.23
CA TRP A 349 -11.75 3.41 -20.87
C TRP A 349 -11.02 2.76 -22.04
N LYS A 350 -11.73 1.99 -22.88
CA LYS A 350 -11.20 1.42 -24.13
C LYS A 350 -10.49 2.47 -24.99
N GLN A 351 -11.11 3.63 -25.16
CA GLN A 351 -10.55 4.70 -26.00
C GLN A 351 -9.28 5.29 -25.38
N THR A 352 -9.28 5.52 -24.06
CA THR A 352 -8.09 5.97 -23.33
C THR A 352 -6.95 4.95 -23.42
N LEU A 353 -7.23 3.67 -23.18
CA LEU A 353 -6.24 2.59 -23.29
C LEU A 353 -5.63 2.51 -24.69
N TYR A 354 -6.44 2.64 -25.74
CA TYR A 354 -5.97 2.61 -27.13
C TYR A 354 -5.08 3.81 -27.45
N ARG A 355 -5.48 5.02 -27.01
CA ARG A 355 -4.67 6.24 -27.17
C ARG A 355 -3.33 6.12 -26.46
N LEU A 356 -3.31 5.65 -25.21
CA LEU A 356 -2.08 5.45 -24.45
C LEU A 356 -1.13 4.47 -25.14
N LEU A 357 -1.63 3.33 -25.62
CA LEU A 357 -0.81 2.35 -26.36
C LEU A 357 -0.17 2.97 -27.61
N ASN A 358 -0.92 3.77 -28.36
CA ASN A 358 -0.38 4.38 -29.57
C ASN A 358 0.59 5.52 -29.27
N ALA A 359 0.25 6.40 -28.31
CA ALA A 359 1.13 7.46 -27.85
C ALA A 359 2.47 6.90 -27.39
N ILE A 360 2.47 5.85 -26.54
CA ILE A 360 3.73 5.21 -26.10
C ILE A 360 4.56 4.70 -27.28
N HIS A 361 3.92 4.09 -28.27
CA HIS A 361 4.62 3.57 -29.46
C HIS A 361 5.26 4.68 -30.30
N ILE A 362 4.56 5.80 -30.44
CA ILE A 362 5.03 6.98 -31.16
C ILE A 362 6.16 7.62 -30.35
N ASP A 363 5.84 8.07 -29.13
CA ASP A 363 6.69 8.91 -28.30
C ASP A 363 7.99 8.21 -27.92
N TYR A 364 7.93 6.96 -27.45
CA TYR A 364 9.12 6.25 -26.96
C TYR A 364 9.77 5.36 -28.01
N PHE A 365 9.03 4.84 -28.99
CA PHE A 365 9.54 3.82 -29.90
C PHE A 365 9.61 4.26 -31.37
N GLY A 366 9.22 5.50 -31.69
CA GLY A 366 9.31 6.06 -33.04
C GLY A 366 8.51 5.26 -34.08
N GLU A 367 7.39 4.68 -33.66
CA GLU A 367 6.52 3.84 -34.49
C GLU A 367 7.18 2.63 -35.17
N ARG A 368 8.32 2.15 -34.65
CA ARG A 368 9.05 1.05 -35.29
C ARG A 368 8.17 -0.19 -35.51
N PRO A 369 8.20 -0.80 -36.71
CA PRO A 369 7.28 -1.90 -37.05
C PRO A 369 7.53 -3.16 -36.22
N ALA A 370 8.72 -3.31 -35.65
CA ALA A 370 9.08 -4.40 -34.76
C ALA A 370 9.72 -3.87 -33.47
N LEU A 371 9.41 -4.54 -32.37
CA LEU A 371 9.97 -4.31 -31.04
C LEU A 371 10.69 -5.58 -30.60
N SER A 372 11.94 -5.44 -30.17
CA SER A 372 12.68 -6.50 -29.49
C SER A 372 11.99 -6.92 -28.19
N ARG A 373 12.39 -8.06 -27.62
CA ARG A 373 11.86 -8.49 -26.32
C ARG A 373 12.06 -7.45 -25.23
N LEU A 374 13.24 -6.81 -25.20
CA LEU A 374 13.59 -5.77 -24.24
C LEU A 374 12.69 -4.52 -24.39
N GLU A 375 12.44 -4.11 -25.63
CA GLU A 375 11.60 -2.95 -25.92
C GLU A 375 10.14 -3.21 -25.56
N ARG A 376 9.62 -4.42 -25.81
CA ARG A 376 8.28 -4.80 -25.34
C ARG A 376 8.20 -4.80 -23.82
N GLN A 377 9.26 -5.24 -23.14
CA GLN A 377 9.35 -5.18 -21.69
C GLN A 377 9.31 -3.73 -21.17
N GLN A 378 10.10 -2.82 -21.76
CA GLN A 378 10.05 -1.38 -21.46
C GLN A 378 8.67 -0.80 -21.74
N PHE A 379 8.08 -1.12 -22.89
CA PHE A 379 6.73 -0.69 -23.30
C PHE A 379 5.71 -1.04 -22.21
N VAL A 380 5.73 -2.28 -21.70
CA VAL A 380 4.83 -2.70 -20.63
C VAL A 380 5.00 -1.86 -19.36
N GLU A 381 6.23 -1.59 -18.89
CA GLU A 381 6.41 -0.72 -17.70
C GLU A 381 5.90 0.70 -17.95
N ILE A 382 6.21 1.29 -19.12
CA ILE A 382 5.78 2.64 -19.47
C ILE A 382 4.25 2.70 -19.51
N MET A 383 3.60 1.67 -20.07
CA MET A 383 2.15 1.56 -20.05
C MET A 383 1.60 1.53 -18.62
N LEU A 384 2.19 0.76 -17.71
CA LEU A 384 1.74 0.74 -16.31
C LEU A 384 1.89 2.09 -15.61
N VAL A 385 2.98 2.82 -15.88
CA VAL A 385 3.19 4.18 -15.37
C VAL A 385 2.12 5.14 -15.91
N LYS A 386 1.88 5.14 -17.23
CA LYS A 386 0.85 5.97 -17.88
C LYS A 386 -0.57 5.61 -17.44
N LEU A 387 -0.83 4.34 -17.12
CA LEU A 387 -2.11 3.91 -16.55
C LEU A 387 -2.34 4.50 -15.16
N ILE A 388 -1.31 4.51 -14.31
CA ILE A 388 -1.39 5.10 -12.96
C ILE A 388 -1.65 6.60 -13.06
N GLU A 389 -0.92 7.31 -13.94
CA GLU A 389 -1.16 8.73 -14.24
C GLU A 389 -2.61 8.99 -14.68
N ALA A 390 -3.09 8.25 -15.69
CA ALA A 390 -4.45 8.40 -16.21
C ALA A 390 -5.54 8.08 -15.16
N LEU A 391 -5.28 7.14 -14.26
CA LEU A 391 -6.19 6.82 -13.15
C LEU A 391 -6.19 7.93 -12.09
N ILE A 392 -5.03 8.52 -11.76
CA ILE A 392 -4.95 9.67 -10.86
C ILE A 392 -5.69 10.87 -11.45
N GLU A 393 -5.48 11.17 -12.73
CA GLU A 393 -6.16 12.27 -13.42
C GLU A 393 -7.68 12.08 -13.44
N ARG A 394 -8.13 10.85 -13.76
CA ARG A 394 -9.56 10.54 -13.85
C ARG A 394 -10.26 10.53 -12.49
N GLU A 395 -9.70 9.81 -11.51
CA GLU A 395 -10.33 9.62 -10.20
C GLU A 395 -10.09 10.82 -9.27
N ASN A 396 -9.10 11.67 -9.60
CA ASN A 396 -8.65 12.81 -8.80
C ASN A 396 -8.55 12.50 -7.29
N PRO A 397 -7.82 11.43 -6.90
CA PRO A 397 -7.87 10.95 -5.54
C PRO A 397 -7.10 11.88 -4.58
N THR A 398 -7.56 12.00 -3.34
CA THR A 398 -6.78 12.70 -2.30
C THR A 398 -5.51 11.91 -1.95
N TYR A 399 -5.62 10.59 -1.88
CA TYR A 399 -4.52 9.69 -1.54
C TYR A 399 -4.37 8.59 -2.59
N CYS A 400 -3.14 8.18 -2.88
CA CYS A 400 -2.88 7.06 -3.76
C CYS A 400 -1.74 6.19 -3.20
N ASN A 401 -1.85 4.87 -3.32
CA ASN A 401 -0.73 3.96 -3.01
C ASN A 401 -0.52 2.97 -4.16
N ILE A 402 0.72 2.50 -4.27
CA ILE A 402 1.14 1.49 -5.25
C ILE A 402 1.76 0.32 -4.48
N SER A 403 0.98 -0.75 -4.30
CA SER A 403 1.32 -1.80 -3.34
C SER A 403 1.20 -3.20 -3.93
N CYS A 404 2.10 -4.08 -3.51
CA CYS A 404 2.01 -5.52 -3.75
C CYS A 404 1.81 -6.28 -2.44
N LYS A 405 1.83 -7.62 -2.47
CA LYS A 405 1.60 -8.48 -1.29
C LYS A 405 2.33 -8.02 -0.03
N HIS A 406 3.60 -7.68 -0.12
CA HIS A 406 4.38 -7.19 1.03
C HIS A 406 4.87 -5.75 0.84
N SER A 407 4.48 -5.07 -0.24
CA SER A 407 5.03 -3.75 -0.63
C SER A 407 6.57 -3.61 -0.51
N ILE A 408 7.32 -4.66 -0.86
CA ILE A 408 8.80 -4.67 -0.73
C ILE A 408 9.52 -4.52 -2.07
N ASP A 409 9.15 -5.30 -3.09
CA ASP A 409 9.84 -5.26 -4.38
C ASP A 409 8.98 -4.61 -5.47
N ARG A 410 7.81 -5.21 -5.77
CA ARG A 410 6.95 -4.77 -6.90
C ARG A 410 6.40 -3.35 -6.70
N GLY A 411 5.83 -3.11 -5.51
CA GLY A 411 5.27 -1.80 -5.11
C GLY A 411 6.33 -0.71 -5.18
N PRO A 412 7.41 -0.82 -4.39
CA PRO A 412 8.44 0.21 -4.36
C PRO A 412 9.17 0.41 -5.69
N SER A 413 9.41 -0.65 -6.47
CA SER A 413 9.95 -0.51 -7.84
C SER A 413 9.04 0.31 -8.75
N MET A 414 7.72 0.07 -8.74
CA MET A 414 6.77 0.85 -9.54
C MET A 414 6.58 2.26 -9.00
N LEU A 415 6.52 2.44 -7.67
CA LEU A 415 6.42 3.76 -7.04
C LEU A 415 7.64 4.63 -7.35
N SER A 416 8.84 4.06 -7.31
CA SER A 416 10.10 4.73 -7.69
C SER A 416 10.10 5.11 -9.16
N LEU A 417 9.64 4.21 -10.03
CA LEU A 417 9.56 4.48 -11.47
C LEU A 417 8.53 5.56 -11.78
N PHE A 418 7.38 5.53 -11.09
CA PHE A 418 6.36 6.55 -11.22
C PHE A 418 6.85 7.91 -10.71
N TYR A 419 7.57 7.94 -9.58
CA TYR A 419 8.23 9.15 -9.10
C TYR A 419 9.18 9.70 -10.17
N ALA A 420 10.10 8.87 -10.67
CA ALA A 420 11.07 9.29 -11.66
C ALA A 420 10.40 9.82 -12.94
N TYR A 421 9.36 9.12 -13.43
CA TYR A 421 8.57 9.57 -14.57
C TYR A 421 8.01 10.99 -14.37
N ASN A 422 7.35 11.26 -13.24
CA ASN A 422 6.74 12.57 -12.96
C ASN A 422 7.79 13.68 -12.88
N ARG A 423 8.95 13.42 -12.26
CA ARG A 423 10.05 14.38 -12.15
C ARG A 423 10.67 14.71 -13.50
N LEU A 424 10.77 13.71 -14.39
CA LEU A 424 11.36 13.87 -15.71
C LEU A 424 10.41 14.52 -16.73
N HIS A 425 9.09 14.46 -16.50
CA HIS A 425 8.08 15.09 -17.38
C HIS A 425 7.65 16.48 -16.90
N ASP A 426 7.99 16.89 -15.67
CA ASP A 426 7.86 18.28 -15.26
C ASP A 426 8.93 19.11 -15.97
N ALA A 427 8.53 19.81 -17.05
CA ALA A 427 9.42 20.62 -17.89
C ALA A 427 10.22 21.70 -17.12
N LYS A 428 9.83 22.01 -15.87
CA LYS A 428 10.53 22.98 -15.02
C LYS A 428 11.62 22.36 -14.15
N GLN A 429 11.72 21.03 -14.10
CA GLN A 429 12.56 20.34 -13.14
C GLN A 429 13.68 19.57 -13.83
N LYS A 430 14.90 19.81 -13.35
CA LYS A 430 16.05 18.97 -13.67
C LYS A 430 16.13 17.85 -12.63
N TRP A 431 16.58 16.68 -13.06
CA TRP A 431 16.93 15.60 -12.15
C TRP A 431 17.99 16.08 -11.15
N SER A 432 17.66 16.03 -9.86
CA SER A 432 18.50 16.57 -8.79
C SER A 432 19.12 15.46 -7.93
N GLU A 433 20.04 15.84 -7.03
CA GLU A 433 20.56 14.93 -6.00
C GLU A 433 19.43 14.41 -5.09
N ALA A 434 18.47 15.27 -4.72
CA ALA A 434 17.32 14.87 -3.93
C ALA A 434 16.42 13.85 -4.65
N ASP A 435 16.27 13.98 -5.98
CA ASP A 435 15.55 12.99 -6.80
C ASP A 435 16.25 11.64 -6.79
N GLU A 436 17.57 11.65 -6.91
CA GLU A 436 18.42 10.47 -6.83
C GLU A 436 18.33 9.79 -5.45
N GLN A 437 18.44 10.57 -4.36
CA GLN A 437 18.28 10.11 -2.98
C GLN A 437 16.93 9.45 -2.74
N LEU A 438 15.85 10.14 -3.11
CA LEU A 438 14.49 9.65 -2.92
C LEU A 438 14.25 8.37 -3.72
N THR A 439 14.73 8.32 -4.98
CA THR A 439 14.55 7.14 -5.81
C THR A 439 15.32 5.93 -5.26
N LEU A 440 16.54 6.10 -4.75
CA LEU A 440 17.28 5.03 -4.07
C LEU A 440 16.58 4.58 -2.78
N THR A 441 16.09 5.54 -1.99
CA THR A 441 15.36 5.27 -0.75
C THR A 441 14.15 4.38 -1.04
N LEU A 442 13.34 4.74 -2.02
CA LEU A 442 12.16 3.98 -2.42
C LEU A 442 12.52 2.60 -2.97
N LEU A 443 13.59 2.47 -3.76
CA LEU A 443 13.97 1.17 -4.33
C LEU A 443 14.50 0.17 -3.29
N PHE A 444 15.32 0.63 -2.34
CA PHE A 444 16.12 -0.26 -1.49
C PHE A 444 15.59 -0.37 -0.07
N ALA A 445 15.13 0.73 0.53
CA ALA A 445 14.80 0.75 1.95
C ALA A 445 13.68 -0.26 2.33
N PRO A 446 12.59 -0.42 1.55
CA PRO A 446 11.53 -1.36 1.91
C PRO A 446 12.01 -2.80 2.08
N ALA A 447 12.89 -3.30 1.20
CA ALA A 447 13.41 -4.66 1.28
C ALA A 447 14.39 -4.87 2.44
N LEU A 448 15.24 -3.88 2.66
CA LEU A 448 16.27 -3.93 3.70
C LEU A 448 15.67 -3.77 5.08
N VAL A 449 14.72 -2.84 5.25
CA VAL A 449 14.08 -2.57 6.53
C VAL A 449 13.12 -3.70 6.92
N ALA A 450 12.29 -4.16 5.99
CA ALA A 450 11.26 -5.16 6.29
C ALA A 450 11.80 -6.59 6.40
N HIS A 451 12.73 -6.98 5.52
CA HIS A 451 13.17 -8.38 5.38
C HIS A 451 14.69 -8.57 5.41
N ASN A 452 15.46 -7.53 5.75
CA ASN A 452 16.91 -7.60 5.86
C ASN A 452 17.58 -8.25 4.61
N ARG A 453 17.07 -7.92 3.42
CA ARG A 453 17.58 -8.47 2.15
C ARG A 453 17.60 -7.41 1.05
N PRO A 454 18.46 -7.58 0.03
CA PRO A 454 18.36 -6.75 -1.17
C PRO A 454 17.01 -6.92 -1.89
N PRO A 455 16.56 -5.91 -2.65
CA PRO A 455 15.48 -6.07 -3.62
C PRO A 455 15.81 -7.14 -4.65
N HIS A 456 14.81 -7.70 -5.31
CA HIS A 456 15.05 -8.65 -6.39
C HIS A 456 15.75 -8.00 -7.61
N ALA A 457 16.89 -8.55 -8.03
CA ALA A 457 17.70 -8.05 -9.16
C ALA A 457 16.88 -7.79 -10.43
N TYR A 458 16.05 -8.75 -10.81
CA TYR A 458 15.24 -8.68 -12.03
C TYR A 458 14.19 -7.55 -11.99
N ARG A 459 13.86 -6.99 -10.81
CA ARG A 459 13.00 -5.80 -10.68
C ARG A 459 13.80 -4.51 -10.85
N LEU A 460 15.03 -4.48 -10.33
CA LEU A 460 15.95 -3.36 -10.54
C LEU A 460 16.35 -3.25 -12.02
N GLU A 461 16.59 -4.39 -12.69
CA GLU A 461 16.82 -4.43 -14.13
C GLU A 461 15.66 -3.81 -14.90
N ARG A 462 14.42 -4.21 -14.60
CA ARG A 462 13.20 -3.64 -15.21
C ARG A 462 13.08 -2.14 -14.97
N PHE A 463 13.36 -1.68 -13.75
CA PHE A 463 13.39 -0.27 -13.40
C PHE A 463 14.44 0.49 -14.23
N ASN A 464 15.68 0.01 -14.24
CA ASN A 464 16.81 0.64 -14.94
C ASN A 464 16.55 0.74 -16.45
N LEU A 465 16.05 -0.33 -17.07
CA LEU A 465 15.72 -0.36 -18.49
C LEU A 465 14.68 0.69 -18.86
N THR A 466 13.62 0.86 -18.06
CA THR A 466 12.59 1.85 -18.34
C THR A 466 13.05 3.27 -18.02
N LEU A 467 13.83 3.45 -16.97
CA LEU A 467 14.41 4.75 -16.62
C LEU A 467 15.34 5.27 -17.72
N GLN A 468 16.18 4.40 -18.30
CA GLN A 468 17.02 4.74 -19.45
C GLN A 468 16.15 5.27 -20.60
N LYS A 469 15.01 4.62 -20.86
CA LYS A 469 14.08 5.02 -21.91
C LYS A 469 13.45 6.39 -21.65
N PHE A 470 13.18 6.75 -20.39
CA PHE A 470 12.74 8.09 -20.03
C PHE A 470 13.85 9.14 -20.27
N GLY A 471 15.10 8.82 -19.95
CA GLY A 471 16.23 9.72 -20.18
C GLY A 471 16.52 9.98 -21.66
N GLU A 472 16.24 9.03 -22.55
CA GLU A 472 16.38 9.21 -24.00
C GLU A 472 15.44 10.29 -24.56
N LEU A 473 14.20 10.39 -24.04
CA LEU A 473 13.25 11.40 -24.50
C LEU A 473 13.68 12.82 -24.13
N ILE A 474 14.19 13.01 -22.92
CA ILE A 474 14.60 14.36 -22.46
C ILE A 474 15.72 14.90 -23.34
N LYS A 475 16.68 14.06 -23.74
CA LYS A 475 17.77 14.45 -24.64
C LYS A 475 17.29 14.89 -26.01
N GLN A 476 16.14 14.40 -26.47
CA GLN A 476 15.55 14.80 -27.76
C GLN A 476 14.80 16.14 -27.66
N SER A 477 14.38 16.53 -26.45
CA SER A 477 13.62 17.77 -26.22
C SER A 477 14.47 19.00 -25.88
N GLU A 478 15.77 18.83 -25.58
CA GLU A 478 16.67 19.96 -25.35
C GLU A 478 17.01 20.63 -26.70
N PRO A 479 16.69 21.93 -26.90
CA PRO A 479 17.07 22.63 -28.12
C PRO A 479 18.61 22.75 -28.17
N TYR A 480 19.20 22.26 -29.26
CA TYR A 480 20.63 22.43 -29.58
C TYR A 480 21.02 23.89 -29.74
#